data_AF-A0A7Y5QXP4-F1
#
_entry.id   AF-A0A7Y5QXP4-F1
#
_cell.length_a   1.000
_cell.length_b   1.000
_cell.length_c   1.000
_cell.angle_alpha   90.00
_cell.angle_beta   90.00
_cell.angle_gamma   90.00
#
_symmetry.space_group_name_H-M   'P 1'
#
loop_
_entity.id
_entity.type
_entity.pdbx_description
1 polymer ?
#
loop_
_entity_poly.entity_id
_entity_poly.type
_entity_poly.pdbx_seq_one_letter_code
_entity_poly.pdbx_strand_id
1 'polypeptide(L)'
;MPPRRKKRLDPAVFQIPVDAVRSGIYTDTSLVRTRDLLRATGRSPRVVLQFSTKRAAVVCGVDEAVAVLKLCADDWSALTVHALFEGDRADAGDTVLTVEGPYESFAHLETYCVGVLARRSAICTTMRAIVDAARPKPVFVFSARSDHALMQPGDGWAAYVGGA
;
A
#
# COMPACT_ATOMS: atom_id res chain seq x y z
N MET A 1 -14.84 -26.12 3.12
CA MET A 1 -15.24 -24.98 2.26
C MET A 1 -13.96 -24.35 1.73
N PRO A 2 -13.69 -24.35 0.40
CA PRO A 2 -12.51 -23.66 -0.11
C PRO A 2 -12.62 -22.17 0.27
N PRO A 3 -11.51 -21.53 0.68
CA PRO A 3 -11.55 -20.13 1.10
C PRO A 3 -12.09 -19.29 -0.06
N ARG A 4 -13.19 -18.57 0.20
CA ARG A 4 -13.80 -17.65 -0.74
C ARG A 4 -12.72 -16.66 -1.17
N ARG A 5 -12.35 -16.67 -2.46
CA ARG A 5 -11.26 -15.84 -3.01
C ARG A 5 -11.55 -14.38 -2.63
N LYS A 6 -10.76 -13.80 -1.73
CA LYS A 6 -10.90 -12.39 -1.32
C LYS A 6 -10.79 -11.53 -2.59
N LYS A 7 -11.78 -10.67 -2.83
CA LYS A 7 -11.79 -9.76 -3.98
C LYS A 7 -11.09 -8.47 -3.58
N ARG A 8 -10.13 -7.99 -4.38
CA ARG A 8 -9.49 -6.69 -4.18
C ARG A 8 -10.48 -5.55 -4.44
N LEU A 9 -10.26 -4.42 -3.78
CA LEU A 9 -10.98 -3.18 -4.06
C LEU A 9 -10.70 -2.66 -5.47
N ASP A 10 -11.68 -1.98 -6.05
CA ASP A 10 -11.51 -1.33 -7.35
C ASP A 10 -10.64 -0.08 -7.19
N PRO A 11 -9.61 0.15 -8.04
CA PRO A 11 -8.78 1.35 -7.97
C PRO A 11 -9.55 2.68 -7.92
N ALA A 12 -10.75 2.75 -8.51
CA ALA A 12 -11.57 3.96 -8.55
C ALA A 12 -12.11 4.38 -7.17
N VAL A 13 -12.06 3.53 -6.15
CA VAL A 13 -12.47 3.91 -4.78
C VAL A 13 -11.43 4.78 -4.09
N PHE A 14 -10.18 4.77 -4.56
CA PHE A 14 -9.09 5.52 -3.96
C PHE A 14 -8.98 6.90 -4.62
N GLN A 15 -8.89 7.95 -3.81
CA GLN A 15 -8.70 9.32 -4.28
C GLN A 15 -7.21 9.60 -4.56
N ILE A 16 -6.62 8.84 -5.48
CA ILE A 16 -5.20 8.96 -5.82
C ILE A 16 -5.01 10.17 -6.75
N PRO A 17 -4.15 11.15 -6.40
CA PRO A 17 -3.84 12.27 -7.29
C PRO A 17 -2.85 11.82 -8.38
N VAL A 18 -3.36 11.10 -9.37
CA VAL A 18 -2.56 10.34 -10.37
C VAL A 18 -1.47 11.18 -11.03
N ASP A 19 -1.80 12.37 -11.53
CA ASP A 19 -0.82 13.22 -12.24
C ASP A 19 0.31 13.69 -11.32
N ALA A 20 -0.03 14.05 -10.08
CA ALA A 20 0.92 14.46 -9.06
C ALA A 20 1.84 13.27 -8.68
N VAL A 21 1.28 12.08 -8.48
CA VAL A 21 2.06 10.87 -8.16
C VAL A 21 3.01 10.52 -9.32
N ARG A 22 2.53 10.50 -10.57
CA ARG A 22 3.35 10.22 -11.76
C ARG A 22 4.49 11.22 -11.96
N SER A 23 4.23 12.50 -11.66
CA SER A 23 5.28 13.53 -11.71
C SER A 23 6.38 13.31 -10.67
N GLY A 24 6.10 12.55 -9.60
CA GLY A 24 7.03 12.29 -8.50
C GLY A 24 7.01 13.35 -7.40
N ILE A 25 5.97 14.20 -7.33
CA ILE A 25 5.91 15.29 -6.33
C ILE A 25 5.82 14.79 -4.89
N TYR A 26 5.27 13.59 -4.68
CA TYR A 26 5.11 12.94 -3.37
C TYR A 26 6.20 11.90 -3.08
N THR A 27 7.29 11.94 -3.85
CA THR A 27 8.33 10.92 -3.85
C THR A 27 9.66 11.50 -3.41
N ASP A 28 10.47 10.70 -2.74
CA ASP A 28 11.83 11.08 -2.42
C ASP A 28 12.62 11.42 -3.70
N THR A 29 13.27 12.58 -3.70
CA THR A 29 13.99 13.12 -4.86
C THR A 29 15.03 12.13 -5.41
N SER A 30 15.62 11.27 -4.57
CA SER A 30 16.56 10.23 -5.00
C SER A 30 15.94 9.20 -5.95
N LEU A 31 14.69 8.78 -5.72
CA LEU A 31 13.99 7.81 -6.58
C LEU A 31 13.58 8.45 -7.91
N VAL A 32 13.13 9.71 -7.87
CA VAL A 32 12.85 10.50 -9.09
C VAL A 32 14.12 10.64 -9.93
N ARG A 33 15.24 11.03 -9.32
CA ARG A 33 16.54 11.12 -10.00
C ARG A 33 17.02 9.78 -10.54
N THR A 34 16.76 8.68 -9.82
CA THR A 34 17.14 7.33 -10.27
C THR A 34 16.38 6.93 -11.52
N ARG A 35 15.05 7.13 -11.54
CA ARG A 35 14.22 6.93 -12.73
C ARG A 35 14.73 7.76 -13.91
N ASP A 36 14.95 9.05 -13.69
CA ASP A 36 15.32 9.97 -14.77
C ASP A 36 16.71 9.63 -15.32
N LEU A 37 17.66 9.20 -14.46
CA LEU A 37 18.98 8.72 -14.88
C LEU A 37 18.89 7.43 -15.70
N LEU A 38 18.08 6.47 -15.30
CA LEU A 38 17.87 5.22 -16.04
C LEU A 38 17.33 5.50 -17.44
N ARG A 39 16.31 6.37 -17.54
CA ARG A 39 15.76 6.83 -18.83
C ARG A 39 16.80 7.55 -19.68
N ALA A 40 17.52 8.52 -19.12
CA ALA A 40 18.52 9.30 -19.83
C ALA A 40 19.70 8.46 -20.35
N THR A 41 20.03 7.37 -19.65
CA THR A 41 21.10 6.43 -20.05
C THR A 41 20.60 5.26 -20.90
N GLY A 42 19.31 5.23 -21.25
CA GLY A 42 18.70 4.14 -22.02
C GLY A 42 18.74 2.79 -21.30
N ARG A 43 18.84 2.79 -19.97
CA ARG A 43 18.88 1.57 -19.15
C ARG A 43 17.50 1.25 -18.60
N SER A 44 17.08 0.01 -18.78
CA SER A 44 15.78 -0.50 -18.34
C SER A 44 15.96 -1.86 -17.64
N PRO A 45 16.58 -1.89 -16.44
CA PRO A 45 16.81 -3.13 -15.74
C PRO A 45 15.48 -3.72 -15.25
N ARG A 46 15.26 -5.00 -15.50
CA ARG A 46 14.16 -5.74 -14.88
C ARG A 46 14.56 -6.17 -13.47
N VAL A 47 13.76 -5.79 -12.49
CA VAL A 47 14.01 -6.08 -11.06
C VAL A 47 12.79 -6.69 -10.41
N VAL A 48 12.98 -7.37 -9.28
CA VAL A 48 11.92 -7.73 -8.34
C VAL A 48 12.12 -6.88 -7.08
N LEU A 49 11.19 -5.98 -6.80
CA LEU A 49 11.16 -5.21 -5.56
C LEU A 49 10.21 -5.87 -4.56
N GLN A 50 10.63 -5.96 -3.30
CA GLN A 50 9.84 -6.53 -2.21
C GLN A 50 9.56 -5.46 -1.14
N PHE A 51 8.29 -5.32 -0.76
CA PHE A 51 7.87 -4.55 0.40
C PHE A 51 7.64 -5.52 1.56
N SER A 52 8.52 -5.49 2.56
CA SER A 52 8.46 -6.38 3.72
C SER A 52 8.18 -5.62 5.01
N THR A 53 7.61 -6.31 5.99
CA THR A 53 7.38 -5.72 7.31
C THR A 53 8.63 -5.83 8.17
N LYS A 54 8.91 -4.83 9.01
CA LYS A 54 10.00 -4.90 10.01
C LYS A 54 9.56 -5.56 11.33
N ARG A 55 8.25 -5.71 11.53
CA ARG A 55 7.61 -6.23 12.74
C ARG A 55 6.32 -6.92 12.35
N ALA A 56 5.87 -7.87 13.16
CA ALA A 56 4.59 -8.52 12.96
C ALA A 56 3.45 -7.48 12.85
N ALA A 57 2.57 -7.66 11.87
CA ALA A 57 1.49 -6.75 11.55
C ALA A 57 0.27 -7.47 10.98
N VAL A 58 -0.88 -6.83 11.12
CA VAL A 58 -2.05 -7.07 10.27
C VAL A 58 -1.96 -6.06 9.12
N VAL A 59 -1.72 -6.56 7.90
CA VAL A 59 -1.44 -5.72 6.75
C VAL A 59 -2.70 -5.04 6.23
N CYS A 60 -2.59 -3.77 5.89
CA CYS A 60 -3.68 -2.99 5.32
C CYS A 60 -3.12 -1.90 4.38
N GLY A 61 -3.94 -1.42 3.45
CA GLY A 61 -3.52 -0.49 2.39
C GLY A 61 -2.82 -1.18 1.21
N VAL A 62 -2.90 -2.50 1.14
CA VAL A 62 -2.31 -3.30 0.07
C VAL A 62 -3.02 -3.03 -1.25
N ASP A 63 -4.35 -2.96 -1.23
CA ASP A 63 -5.14 -2.68 -2.44
C ASP A 63 -4.94 -1.23 -2.93
N GLU A 64 -4.74 -0.28 -2.01
CA GLU A 64 -4.39 1.11 -2.35
C GLU A 64 -2.99 1.18 -2.99
N ALA A 65 -1.99 0.47 -2.44
CA ALA A 65 -0.65 0.38 -3.04
C ALA A 65 -0.68 -0.28 -4.44
N VAL A 66 -1.46 -1.36 -4.62
CA VAL A 66 -1.66 -1.98 -5.94
C VAL A 66 -2.36 -1.03 -6.91
N ALA A 67 -3.33 -0.23 -6.44
CA ALA A 67 -3.99 0.79 -7.26
C ALA A 67 -3.02 1.89 -7.70
N VAL A 68 -2.12 2.33 -6.81
CA VAL A 68 -1.05 3.30 -7.14
C VAL A 68 -0.17 2.75 -8.26
N LEU A 69 0.31 1.51 -8.15
CA LEU A 69 1.12 0.88 -9.19
C LEU A 69 0.34 0.78 -10.51
N LYS A 70 -0.92 0.34 -10.46
CA LYS A 70 -1.77 0.17 -11.65
C LYS A 70 -2.09 1.48 -12.37
N LEU A 71 -2.30 2.56 -11.62
CA LEU A 71 -2.68 3.85 -12.18
C LEU A 71 -1.46 4.74 -12.49
N CYS A 72 -0.35 4.57 -11.79
CA CYS A 72 0.76 5.53 -11.81
C CYS A 72 2.07 4.97 -12.39
N ALA A 73 2.19 3.65 -12.62
CA ALA A 73 3.33 3.13 -13.37
C ALA A 73 3.24 3.57 -14.84
N ASP A 74 4.39 3.69 -15.50
CA ASP A 74 4.42 4.07 -16.92
C ASP A 74 3.70 3.03 -17.78
N ASP A 75 3.91 1.74 -17.47
CA ASP A 75 3.29 0.61 -18.16
C ASP A 75 2.95 -0.51 -17.16
N TRP A 76 1.70 -0.53 -16.71
CA TRP A 76 1.17 -1.58 -15.84
C TRP A 76 1.27 -2.98 -16.47
N SER A 77 1.14 -3.09 -17.80
CA SER A 77 1.14 -4.38 -18.48
C SER A 77 2.53 -5.06 -18.48
N ALA A 78 3.58 -4.28 -18.28
CA ALA A 78 4.95 -4.77 -18.13
C ALA A 78 5.27 -5.23 -16.69
N LEU A 79 4.38 -5.00 -15.72
CA LEU A 79 4.58 -5.34 -14.32
C LEU A 79 3.89 -6.65 -13.92
N THR A 80 4.60 -7.47 -13.14
CA THR A 80 4.00 -8.61 -12.43
C THR A 80 3.94 -8.27 -10.94
N VAL A 81 2.72 -8.25 -10.40
CA VAL A 81 2.48 -7.85 -9.00
C VAL A 81 1.80 -8.97 -8.22
N HIS A 82 2.42 -9.36 -7.11
CA HIS A 82 1.84 -10.25 -6.12
C HIS A 82 1.73 -9.54 -4.79
N ALA A 83 0.63 -9.75 -4.06
CA ALA A 83 0.45 -9.10 -2.78
C ALA A 83 -0.46 -9.92 -1.87
N LEU A 84 -0.30 -9.75 -0.56
CA LEU A 84 -1.28 -10.20 0.44
C LEU A 84 -2.64 -9.50 0.24
N PHE A 85 -3.64 -9.94 0.98
CA PHE A 85 -4.94 -9.27 1.05
C PHE A 85 -5.04 -8.42 2.31
N GLU A 86 -5.93 -7.43 2.26
CA GLU A 86 -6.33 -6.66 3.44
C GLU A 86 -6.67 -7.59 4.62
N GLY A 87 -6.07 -7.30 5.78
CA GLY A 87 -6.30 -8.02 7.02
C GLY A 87 -5.51 -9.32 7.18
N ASP A 88 -4.67 -9.69 6.21
CA ASP A 88 -3.75 -10.82 6.37
C ASP A 88 -2.69 -10.51 7.44
N ARG A 89 -2.15 -11.55 8.07
CA ARG A 89 -1.05 -11.41 9.04
C ARG A 89 0.27 -11.59 8.30
N ALA A 90 1.26 -10.80 8.69
CA ALA A 90 2.64 -10.91 8.22
C ALA A 90 3.56 -10.81 9.44
N ASP A 91 4.54 -11.69 9.55
CA ASP A 91 5.59 -11.63 10.55
C ASP A 91 6.75 -10.72 10.09
N ALA A 92 7.66 -10.42 11.02
CA ALA A 92 8.83 -9.61 10.70
C ALA A 92 9.68 -10.28 9.60
N GLY A 93 9.95 -9.55 8.52
CA GLY A 93 10.66 -10.05 7.35
C GLY A 93 9.75 -10.59 6.24
N ASP A 94 8.47 -10.87 6.52
CA ASP A 94 7.55 -11.35 5.50
C ASP A 94 7.31 -10.29 4.43
N THR A 95 7.21 -10.77 3.19
CA THR A 95 6.91 -9.94 2.03
C THR A 95 5.41 -9.76 1.87
N VAL A 96 4.97 -8.49 1.82
CA VAL A 96 3.56 -8.10 1.70
C VAL A 96 3.18 -7.85 0.24
N LEU A 97 4.10 -7.30 -0.55
CA LEU A 97 3.90 -6.90 -1.94
C LEU A 97 5.22 -7.12 -2.70
N THR A 98 5.14 -7.72 -3.88
CA THR A 98 6.24 -7.81 -4.85
C THR A 98 5.85 -7.11 -6.14
N VAL A 99 6.80 -6.40 -6.74
CA VAL A 99 6.65 -5.75 -8.04
C VAL A 99 7.84 -6.18 -8.90
N GLU A 100 7.57 -6.91 -9.97
CA GLU A 100 8.56 -7.27 -10.97
C GLU A 100 8.34 -6.48 -12.25
N GLY A 101 9.40 -5.87 -12.80
CA GLY A 101 9.33 -5.17 -14.08
C GLY A 101 10.50 -4.20 -14.31
N PRO A 102 10.43 -3.38 -15.37
CA PRO A 102 11.39 -2.31 -15.64
C PRO A 102 11.40 -1.29 -14.50
N TYR A 103 12.54 -1.12 -13.84
CA TYR A 103 12.60 -0.37 -12.58
C TYR A 103 12.23 1.11 -12.76
N GLU A 104 12.64 1.74 -13.85
CA GLU A 104 12.29 3.13 -14.17
C GLU A 104 10.77 3.34 -14.31
N SER A 105 10.00 2.28 -14.62
CA SER A 105 8.55 2.36 -14.74
C SER A 105 7.84 2.66 -13.42
N PHE A 106 8.42 2.22 -12.29
CA PHE A 106 7.75 2.27 -10.98
C PHE A 106 8.65 2.72 -9.81
N ALA A 107 9.94 2.98 -10.01
CA ALA A 107 10.86 3.41 -8.94
C ALA A 107 10.34 4.61 -8.13
N HIS A 108 9.74 5.58 -8.82
CA HIS A 108 9.18 6.77 -8.19
C HIS A 108 7.90 6.51 -7.36
N LEU A 109 7.32 5.31 -7.41
CA LEU A 109 6.10 4.95 -6.68
C LEU A 109 6.39 4.33 -5.31
N GLU A 110 7.66 4.00 -5.02
CA GLU A 110 8.05 3.31 -3.79
C GLU A 110 7.68 4.11 -2.54
N THR A 111 8.04 5.40 -2.47
CA THR A 111 7.72 6.27 -1.32
C THR A 111 6.22 6.25 -1.02
N TYR A 112 5.38 6.34 -2.05
CA TYR A 112 3.93 6.35 -1.89
C TYR A 112 3.41 5.00 -1.39
N CYS A 113 3.88 3.90 -2.00
CA CYS A 113 3.50 2.53 -1.59
C CYS A 113 3.90 2.24 -0.13
N VAL A 114 5.12 2.62 0.27
CA VAL A 114 5.58 2.48 1.67
C VAL A 114 4.73 3.31 2.60
N GLY A 115 4.41 4.57 2.26
CA GLY A 115 3.60 5.46 3.09
C GLY A 115 2.20 4.89 3.36
N VAL A 116 1.54 4.41 2.31
CA VAL A 116 0.23 3.73 2.40
C VAL A 116 0.33 2.49 3.28
N LEU A 117 1.21 1.54 2.93
CA LEU A 117 1.33 0.27 3.65
C LEU A 117 1.67 0.49 5.13
N ALA A 118 2.61 1.40 5.42
CA ALA A 118 3.05 1.67 6.78
C ALA A 118 1.92 2.25 7.65
N ARG A 119 1.25 3.30 7.17
CA ARG A 119 0.20 3.97 7.94
C ARG A 119 -1.00 3.05 8.17
N ARG A 120 -1.52 2.46 7.09
CA ARG A 120 -2.74 1.64 7.17
C ARG A 120 -2.51 0.37 7.98
N SER A 121 -1.38 -0.31 7.79
CA SER A 121 -1.05 -1.51 8.59
C SER A 121 -0.85 -1.17 10.08
N ALA A 122 -0.28 0.00 10.42
CA ALA A 122 -0.13 0.41 11.81
C ALA A 122 -1.49 0.60 12.51
N ILE A 123 -2.43 1.27 11.85
CA ILE A 123 -3.80 1.46 12.35
C ILE A 123 -4.51 0.12 12.46
N CYS A 124 -4.47 -0.70 11.40
CA CYS A 124 -5.14 -2.00 11.37
C CYS A 124 -4.64 -2.94 12.48
N THR A 125 -3.31 -3.00 12.68
CA THR A 125 -2.68 -3.81 13.73
C THR A 125 -3.11 -3.35 15.13
N THR A 126 -3.10 -2.03 15.35
CA THR A 126 -3.50 -1.45 16.64
C THR A 126 -4.99 -1.71 16.92
N MET A 127 -5.82 -1.53 15.90
CA MET A 127 -7.25 -1.76 16.00
C MET A 127 -7.56 -3.23 16.28
N ARG A 128 -6.86 -4.17 15.62
CA ARG A 128 -7.00 -5.60 15.90
C ARG A 128 -6.71 -5.92 17.37
N ALA A 129 -5.63 -5.37 17.93
CA ALA A 129 -5.28 -5.57 19.34
C ALA A 129 -6.36 -5.02 20.30
N ILE A 130 -6.92 -3.83 19.99
CA ILE A 130 -8.01 -3.23 20.78
C ILE A 130 -9.26 -4.10 20.71
N VAL A 131 -9.67 -4.54 19.52
CA VAL A 131 -10.86 -5.37 19.32
C VAL A 131 -10.71 -6.69 20.06
N ASP A 132 -9.55 -7.35 19.94
CA ASP A 132 -9.30 -8.63 20.62
C ASP A 132 -9.35 -8.47 22.14
N ALA A 133 -8.83 -7.36 22.70
CA ALA A 133 -8.89 -7.06 24.13
C ALA A 133 -10.30 -6.67 24.63
N ALA A 134 -11.13 -6.06 23.79
CA ALA A 134 -12.47 -5.62 24.15
C ALA A 134 -13.52 -6.73 24.09
N ARG A 135 -13.20 -7.90 23.52
CA ARG A 135 -14.19 -8.97 23.30
C ARG A 135 -14.90 -9.39 24.59
N PRO A 136 -16.24 -9.61 24.53
CA PRO A 136 -17.09 -9.62 23.34
C PRO A 136 -17.75 -8.24 23.00
N LYS A 137 -17.30 -7.13 23.61
CA LYS A 137 -17.95 -5.82 23.44
C LYS A 137 -17.61 -5.21 22.06
N PRO A 138 -18.56 -4.51 21.41
CA PRO A 138 -18.27 -3.78 20.18
C PRO A 138 -17.32 -2.60 20.44
N VAL A 139 -16.53 -2.24 19.43
CA VAL A 139 -15.61 -1.09 19.48
C VAL A 139 -15.95 -0.14 18.35
N PHE A 140 -16.17 1.14 18.65
CA PHE A 140 -16.51 2.16 17.64
C PHE A 140 -15.36 3.15 17.46
N VAL A 141 -15.12 3.57 16.23
CA VAL A 141 -14.01 4.48 15.87
C VAL A 141 -14.56 5.88 15.60
N PHE A 142 -14.08 6.85 16.37
CA PHE A 142 -14.42 8.28 16.24
C PHE A 142 -13.19 9.15 15.90
N SER A 143 -12.18 8.56 15.26
CA SER A 143 -10.88 9.20 14.96
C SER A 143 -10.90 10.15 13.78
N ALA A 144 -12.01 10.27 13.04
CA ALA A 144 -12.08 11.12 11.84
C ALA A 144 -11.73 12.60 12.11
N ARG A 145 -11.90 13.06 13.35
CA ARG A 145 -11.56 14.43 13.80
C ARG A 145 -10.13 14.60 14.32
N SER A 146 -9.34 13.54 14.37
CA SER A 146 -8.01 13.52 14.99
C SER A 146 -6.86 13.66 13.98
N ASP A 147 -7.17 13.67 12.69
CA ASP A 147 -6.18 13.86 11.61
C ASP A 147 -6.78 14.68 10.47
N HIS A 148 -5.97 15.02 9.48
CA HIS A 148 -6.36 15.70 8.26
C HIS A 148 -7.46 14.92 7.52
N ALA A 149 -8.44 15.64 6.97
CA ALA A 149 -9.64 15.05 6.37
C ALA A 149 -9.32 14.01 5.26
N LEU A 150 -8.24 14.22 4.51
CA LEU A 150 -7.78 13.29 3.47
C LEU A 150 -7.36 11.92 4.00
N MET A 151 -7.03 11.79 5.29
CA MET A 151 -6.68 10.50 5.89
C MET A 151 -7.90 9.67 6.28
N GLN A 152 -9.07 10.30 6.44
CA GLN A 152 -10.28 9.66 6.96
C GLN A 152 -10.70 8.41 6.17
N PRO A 153 -10.73 8.40 4.81
CA PRO A 153 -11.20 7.23 4.09
C PRO A 153 -10.32 6.00 4.33
N GLY A 154 -9.00 6.17 4.25
CA GLY A 154 -8.08 5.05 4.40
C GLY A 154 -7.85 4.64 5.87
N ASP A 155 -7.84 5.59 6.81
CA ASP A 155 -7.76 5.26 8.24
C ASP A 155 -9.03 4.54 8.72
N GLY A 156 -10.20 5.02 8.28
CA GLY A 156 -11.47 4.38 8.55
C GLY A 156 -11.52 2.97 7.97
N TRP A 157 -11.03 2.78 6.74
CA TRP A 157 -10.88 1.46 6.14
C TRP A 157 -9.94 0.55 6.95
N ALA A 158 -8.78 1.04 7.37
CA ALA A 158 -7.84 0.26 8.16
C ALA A 158 -8.40 -0.15 9.52
N ALA A 159 -9.17 0.73 10.16
CA ALA A 159 -9.85 0.42 11.41
C ALA A 159 -10.97 -0.62 11.20
N TYR A 160 -11.77 -0.49 10.13
CA TYR A 160 -12.77 -1.48 9.76
C TYR A 160 -12.16 -2.87 9.49
N VAL A 161 -11.08 -2.95 8.72
CA VAL A 161 -10.34 -4.20 8.49
C VAL A 161 -9.76 -4.76 9.80
N GLY A 162 -9.35 -3.87 10.71
CA GLY A 162 -8.91 -4.20 12.06
C GLY A 162 -10.01 -4.77 12.97
N GLY A 163 -11.29 -4.63 12.58
CA GLY A 163 -12.45 -5.22 13.24
C GLY A 163 -13.27 -4.27 14.11
N ALA A 164 -13.07 -2.95 13.98
CA ALA A 164 -14.01 -1.96 14.50
C ALA A 164 -15.36 -2.03 13.80
#